data_AF-A0AAN0JQY5-F1
#
_entry.id   AF-A0AAN0JQY5-F1
#
_cell.length_a   1.000
_cell.length_b   1.000
_cell.length_c   1.000
_cell.angle_alpha   90.00
_cell.angle_beta   90.00
_cell.angle_gamma   90.00
#
_symmetry.space_group_name_H-M   'P 1'
#
loop_
_entity.id
_entity.type
_entity.pdbx_description
1 polymer ?
#
loop_
_entity_poly.entity_id
_entity_poly.type
_entity_poly.pdbx_seq_one_letter_code
_entity_poly.pdbx_strand_id
1 'polypeptide(L)'
;MDAQLFPQRFFNSLTLHLTLKHEAIPNICQCKYWKNGVKWGNNKGVVTSMELVNDNRCVLILMSCDEESYDSMISLRRNIIKDILNICREYCPTLKVEEFVIDPVCLKQYPIEKPRETTAYCVKNMRGRKKDDYVYPTYPTFTIKRKRLSNLLPHEPDYDNLSVYGKVFKGEQYCSPRTPQTSNDNRQKELSIDNLDYIVDTLRSNHFPDRDWKELGHHLGLDDATLDDIDVDERCRTFLERFEKCMHTWLKREAKSWKTLVEALNKMGQKEVAKSITSKTLSAGYY
;
A
#
# COMPACT_ATOMS: atom_id res chain seq x y z
N MET A 1 -2.45 -25.03 -5.80
CA MET A 1 -2.21 -23.62 -5.42
C MET A 1 -2.66 -22.81 -6.61
N ASP A 2 -3.88 -22.28 -6.57
CA ASP A 2 -4.47 -21.63 -7.75
C ASP A 2 -3.63 -20.42 -8.15
N ALA A 3 -3.30 -20.35 -9.44
CA ALA A 3 -2.54 -19.24 -9.97
C ALA A 3 -3.36 -17.95 -9.78
N GLN A 4 -2.77 -16.97 -9.09
CA GLN A 4 -3.36 -15.63 -8.99
C GLN A 4 -3.19 -14.91 -10.32
N LEU A 5 -4.30 -14.72 -11.04
CA LEU A 5 -4.37 -14.11 -12.36
C LEU A 5 -5.20 -12.83 -12.28
N PHE A 6 -4.81 -11.81 -13.03
CA PHE A 6 -5.66 -10.66 -13.29
C PHE A 6 -6.78 -11.08 -14.27
N PRO A 7 -8.05 -10.92 -13.90
CA PRO A 7 -9.16 -11.17 -14.80
C PRO A 7 -9.10 -10.24 -16.01
N GLN A 8 -9.48 -10.73 -17.20
CA GLN A 8 -9.55 -9.88 -18.39
C GLN A 8 -10.48 -8.66 -18.18
N ARG A 9 -11.56 -8.83 -17.41
CA ARG A 9 -12.48 -7.74 -17.05
C ARG A 9 -11.78 -6.61 -16.30
N PHE A 10 -10.88 -6.95 -15.36
CA PHE A 10 -10.08 -5.95 -14.65
C PHE A 10 -9.23 -5.15 -15.65
N PHE A 11 -8.54 -5.82 -16.57
CA PHE A 11 -7.68 -5.15 -17.53
C PHE A 11 -8.46 -4.26 -18.51
N ASN A 12 -9.64 -4.71 -18.94
CA ASN A 12 -10.52 -3.92 -19.80
C ASN A 12 -11.03 -2.67 -19.07
N SER A 13 -11.50 -2.81 -17.81
CA SER A 13 -11.93 -1.66 -16.98
C SER A 13 -10.78 -0.69 -16.72
N LEU A 14 -9.59 -1.19 -16.42
CA LEU A 14 -8.39 -0.37 -16.24
C LEU A 14 -8.04 0.41 -17.50
N THR A 15 -8.06 -0.25 -18.66
CA THR A 15 -7.77 0.39 -19.94
C THR A 15 -8.77 1.51 -20.24
N LEU A 16 -10.07 1.25 -20.07
CA LEU A 16 -11.12 2.25 -20.24
C LEU A 16 -10.92 3.44 -19.29
N HIS A 17 -10.74 3.17 -17.99
CA HIS A 17 -10.51 4.20 -16.98
C HIS A 17 -9.31 5.09 -17.33
N LEU A 18 -8.17 4.49 -17.68
CA LEU A 18 -6.96 5.25 -17.98
C LEU A 18 -7.11 6.08 -19.25
N THR A 19 -7.75 5.54 -20.29
CA THR A 19 -7.95 6.26 -21.56
C THR A 19 -8.91 7.43 -21.44
N LEU A 20 -9.94 7.32 -20.59
CA LEU A 20 -10.87 8.40 -20.30
C LEU A 20 -10.26 9.45 -19.35
N LYS A 21 -9.58 9.02 -18.29
CA LYS A 21 -9.08 9.90 -17.23
C LYS A 21 -7.83 10.68 -17.62
N HIS A 22 -6.90 10.03 -18.31
CA HIS A 22 -5.63 10.67 -18.71
C HIS A 22 -5.73 11.25 -20.12
N GLU A 23 -6.97 11.59 -20.53
CA GLU A 23 -7.43 12.02 -21.85
C GLU A 23 -6.33 12.00 -22.91
N ALA A 24 -6.44 10.96 -23.73
CA ALA A 24 -6.06 11.07 -25.11
C ALA A 24 -6.88 12.20 -25.76
N ILE A 25 -6.39 13.46 -25.69
CA ILE A 25 -7.06 14.60 -26.31
C ILE A 25 -7.37 14.25 -27.77
N PRO A 26 -8.62 14.42 -28.25
CA PRO A 26 -9.07 13.89 -29.55
C PRO A 26 -8.21 14.30 -30.76
N ASN A 27 -7.47 15.40 -30.65
CA ASN A 27 -6.66 15.94 -31.74
C ASN A 27 -5.17 15.57 -31.68
N ILE A 28 -4.65 14.93 -30.61
CA ILE A 28 -3.19 14.70 -30.45
C ILE A 28 -2.84 13.27 -29.99
N CYS A 29 -3.73 12.53 -29.34
CA CYS A 29 -3.35 11.25 -28.73
C CYS A 29 -3.78 10.04 -29.56
N GLN A 30 -2.85 9.52 -30.36
CA GLN A 30 -3.02 8.22 -31.02
C GLN A 30 -2.84 7.09 -29.99
N CYS A 31 -3.94 6.65 -29.38
CA CYS A 31 -3.96 5.39 -28.63
C CYS A 31 -3.83 4.21 -29.61
N LYS A 32 -2.90 3.30 -29.34
CA LYS A 32 -2.77 2.02 -30.03
C LYS A 32 -3.16 0.91 -29.08
N TYR A 33 -4.08 0.05 -29.51
CA TYR A 33 -4.57 -1.07 -28.73
C TYR A 33 -4.15 -2.39 -29.39
N TRP A 34 -3.90 -3.40 -28.57
CA TRP A 34 -3.75 -4.79 -28.99
C TRP A 34 -4.39 -5.70 -27.94
N LYS A 35 -4.38 -7.01 -28.19
CA LYS A 35 -5.10 -8.01 -27.38
C LYS A 35 -4.92 -7.83 -25.86
N ASN A 36 -3.71 -7.52 -25.43
CA ASN A 36 -3.34 -7.45 -24.01
C ASN A 36 -2.76 -6.09 -23.60
N GLY A 37 -2.89 -5.04 -24.41
CA GLY A 37 -2.19 -3.81 -24.11
C GLY A 37 -2.69 -2.57 -24.82
N VAL A 38 -2.23 -1.45 -24.30
CA VAL A 38 -2.53 -0.11 -24.78
C VAL A 38 -1.27 0.76 -24.69
N LYS A 39 -1.05 1.57 -25.72
CA LYS A 39 0.02 2.57 -25.77
C LYS A 39 -0.58 3.92 -26.15
N TRP A 40 -0.18 4.98 -25.45
CA TRP A 40 -0.66 6.33 -25.70
C TRP A 40 0.43 7.36 -25.40
N GLY A 41 0.30 8.54 -26.00
CA GLY A 41 1.10 9.71 -25.67
C GLY A 41 0.26 10.76 -24.94
N ASN A 42 0.91 11.76 -24.35
CA ASN A 42 0.26 12.98 -23.88
C ASN A 42 0.86 14.23 -24.55
N ASN A 43 0.21 15.38 -24.33
CA ASN A 43 0.67 16.67 -24.86
C ASN A 43 1.98 17.19 -24.23
N LYS A 44 2.50 16.49 -23.22
CA LYS A 44 3.78 16.79 -22.56
C LYS A 44 4.91 15.87 -23.04
N GLY A 45 4.74 15.15 -24.15
CA GLY A 45 5.78 14.30 -24.71
C GLY A 45 6.05 12.99 -23.94
N VAL A 46 5.20 12.63 -22.97
CA VAL A 46 5.31 11.33 -22.28
C VAL A 46 4.56 10.28 -23.07
N VAL A 47 5.26 9.22 -23.46
CA VAL A 47 4.69 8.03 -24.09
C VAL A 47 4.60 6.93 -23.04
N THR A 48 3.40 6.39 -22.84
CA THR A 48 3.12 5.32 -21.89
C THR A 48 2.63 4.08 -22.64
N SER A 49 3.13 2.92 -22.23
CA SER A 49 2.67 1.60 -22.67
C SER A 49 2.28 0.79 -21.44
N MET A 50 1.11 0.17 -21.48
CA MET A 50 0.62 -0.73 -20.44
C MET A 50 0.21 -2.06 -21.08
N GLU A 51 0.69 -3.16 -20.53
CA GLU A 51 0.44 -4.48 -21.09
C GLU A 51 0.24 -5.53 -19.99
N LEU A 52 -0.73 -6.41 -20.21
CA LEU A 52 -0.96 -7.60 -19.41
C LEU A 52 -0.08 -8.73 -19.95
N VAL A 53 0.93 -9.12 -19.17
CA VAL A 53 1.99 -10.05 -19.57
C VAL A 53 2.05 -11.27 -18.65
N ASN A 54 2.86 -12.26 -19.04
CA ASN A 54 3.12 -13.47 -18.27
C ASN A 54 1.82 -14.22 -17.91
N ASP A 55 1.03 -14.54 -18.93
CA ASP A 55 -0.28 -15.21 -18.82
C ASP A 55 -1.22 -14.52 -17.83
N ASN A 56 -1.36 -13.21 -17.96
CA ASN A 56 -2.21 -12.37 -17.11
C ASN A 56 -1.80 -12.31 -15.63
N ARG A 57 -0.52 -12.51 -15.32
CA ARG A 57 0.00 -12.44 -13.94
C ARG A 57 0.65 -11.12 -13.58
N CYS A 58 0.88 -10.25 -14.56
CA CYS A 58 1.58 -8.99 -14.33
C CYS A 58 1.03 -7.91 -15.26
N VAL A 59 0.75 -6.74 -14.70
CA VAL A 59 0.54 -5.51 -15.46
C VAL A 59 1.90 -4.82 -15.58
N LEU A 60 2.46 -4.81 -16.79
CA LEU A 60 3.70 -4.12 -17.13
C LEU A 60 3.37 -2.68 -17.55
N ILE A 61 4.09 -1.72 -16.97
CA ILE A 61 3.98 -0.30 -17.33
C ILE A 61 5.37 0.17 -17.75
N LEU A 62 5.46 0.72 -18.96
CA LEU A 62 6.67 1.33 -19.49
C LEU A 62 6.36 2.76 -19.91
N MET A 63 7.26 3.68 -19.57
CA MET A 63 7.16 5.08 -19.92
C MET A 63 8.47 5.56 -20.52
N SER A 64 8.37 6.45 -21.50
CA SER A 64 9.50 7.17 -22.09
C SER A 64 9.11 8.62 -22.31
N CYS A 65 10.04 9.52 -22.09
CA CYS A 65 9.89 10.94 -22.37
C CYS A 65 11.26 11.58 -22.59
N ASP A 66 11.26 12.81 -23.12
CA ASP A 66 12.46 13.64 -23.16
C ASP A 66 12.75 14.23 -21.77
N GLU A 67 13.95 14.79 -21.56
CA GLU A 67 14.40 15.25 -20.24
C GLU A 67 13.50 16.32 -19.62
N GLU A 68 12.97 17.21 -20.45
CA GLU A 68 12.05 18.29 -20.05
C GLU A 68 10.72 17.76 -19.47
N SER A 69 10.42 16.48 -19.71
CA SER A 69 9.16 15.84 -19.38
C SER A 69 9.24 14.88 -18.20
N TYR A 70 10.39 14.77 -17.51
CA TYR A 70 10.58 13.84 -16.39
C TYR A 70 9.56 14.07 -15.27
N ASP A 71 9.33 15.31 -14.84
CA ASP A 71 8.36 15.61 -13.78
C ASP A 71 6.94 15.18 -14.15
N SER A 72 6.59 15.37 -15.43
CA SER A 72 5.30 14.96 -15.98
C SER A 72 5.18 13.43 -16.04
N MET A 73 6.23 12.73 -16.44
CA MET A 73 6.29 11.26 -16.44
C MET A 73 6.17 10.71 -15.02
N ILE A 74 6.88 11.29 -14.05
CA ILE A 74 6.87 10.85 -12.64
C ILE A 74 5.49 11.06 -12.03
N SER A 75 4.86 12.21 -12.30
CA SER A 75 3.50 12.51 -11.86
C SER A 75 2.48 11.55 -12.48
N LEU A 76 2.60 11.29 -13.79
CA LEU A 76 1.73 10.34 -14.49
C LEU A 76 1.90 8.92 -13.96
N ARG A 77 3.14 8.45 -13.78
CA ARG A 77 3.48 7.15 -13.17
C ARG A 77 2.79 6.98 -11.82
N ARG A 78 2.93 7.96 -10.94
CA ARG A 78 2.31 7.95 -9.60
C ARG A 78 0.78 7.83 -9.70
N ASN A 79 0.15 8.56 -10.62
CA ASN A 79 -1.30 8.54 -10.79
C ASN A 79 -1.80 7.21 -11.38
N ILE A 80 -1.11 6.65 -12.36
CA ILE A 80 -1.45 5.36 -12.97
C ILE A 80 -1.32 4.24 -11.94
N ILE A 81 -0.25 4.21 -11.13
CA ILE A 81 -0.09 3.22 -10.05
C ILE A 81 -1.27 3.31 -9.07
N LYS A 82 -1.64 4.52 -8.64
CA LYS A 82 -2.84 4.74 -7.79
C LYS A 82 -4.11 4.17 -8.42
N ASP A 83 -4.34 4.46 -9.70
CA ASP A 83 -5.52 4.01 -10.44
C ASP A 83 -5.56 2.48 -10.54
N ILE A 84 -4.44 1.84 -10.85
CA ILE A 84 -4.31 0.37 -10.90
C ILE A 84 -4.67 -0.24 -9.55
N LEU A 85 -4.10 0.28 -8.45
CA LEU A 85 -4.36 -0.25 -7.12
C LEU A 85 -5.81 -0.03 -6.67
N ASN A 86 -6.43 1.09 -7.02
CA ASN A 86 -7.84 1.37 -6.75
C ASN A 86 -8.74 0.37 -7.49
N ILE A 87 -8.55 0.23 -8.81
CA ILE A 87 -9.35 -0.67 -9.65
C ILE A 87 -9.10 -2.12 -9.26
N CYS A 88 -7.88 -2.48 -8.86
CA CYS A 88 -7.58 -3.83 -8.39
C CYS A 88 -8.35 -4.13 -7.09
N ARG A 89 -8.45 -3.18 -6.17
CA ARG A 89 -9.27 -3.36 -4.95
C ARG A 89 -10.75 -3.55 -5.24
N GLU A 90 -11.26 -2.84 -6.24
CA GLU A 90 -12.67 -2.92 -6.65
C GLU A 90 -13.00 -4.23 -7.37
N TYR A 91 -12.21 -4.61 -8.38
CA TYR A 91 -12.52 -5.75 -9.26
C TYR A 91 -11.82 -7.05 -8.86
N CYS A 92 -10.79 -6.98 -8.01
CA CYS A 92 -9.96 -8.12 -7.62
C CYS A 92 -9.60 -8.07 -6.11
N PRO A 93 -10.59 -7.98 -5.20
CA PRO A 93 -10.33 -7.73 -3.77
C PRO A 93 -9.52 -8.85 -3.08
N THR A 94 -9.53 -10.06 -3.63
CA THR A 94 -8.79 -11.22 -3.08
C THR A 94 -7.39 -11.39 -3.69
N LEU A 95 -7.07 -10.63 -4.74
CA LEU A 95 -5.80 -10.75 -5.46
C LEU A 95 -4.70 -10.06 -4.65
N LYS A 96 -3.63 -10.81 -4.33
CA LYS A 96 -2.46 -10.22 -3.67
C LYS A 96 -1.56 -9.61 -4.73
N VAL A 97 -1.53 -8.28 -4.78
CA VAL A 97 -0.68 -7.54 -5.72
C VAL A 97 0.60 -7.11 -5.04
N GLU A 98 1.72 -7.29 -5.75
CA GLU A 98 3.02 -6.78 -5.37
C GLU A 98 3.61 -5.93 -6.50
N GLU A 99 4.31 -4.88 -6.11
CA GLU A 99 4.86 -3.89 -7.03
C GLU A 99 6.36 -4.07 -7.16
N PHE A 100 6.86 -3.98 -8.40
CA PHE A 100 8.26 -4.19 -8.71
C PHE A 100 8.77 -3.11 -9.66
N VAL A 101 10.03 -2.72 -9.48
CA VAL A 101 10.80 -1.90 -10.43
C VAL A 101 11.75 -2.82 -11.17
N ILE A 102 11.65 -2.87 -12.50
CA ILE A 102 12.59 -3.61 -13.34
C ILE A 102 13.93 -2.87 -13.39
N ASP A 103 15.04 -3.59 -13.33
CA ASP A 103 16.37 -3.00 -13.47
C ASP A 103 16.47 -2.27 -14.83
N PRO A 104 16.90 -0.99 -14.85
CA PRO A 104 17.07 -0.24 -16.09
C PRO A 104 17.94 -0.95 -17.16
N VAL A 105 18.90 -1.78 -16.76
CA VAL A 105 19.76 -2.55 -17.68
C VAL A 105 18.95 -3.62 -18.42
N CYS A 106 17.91 -4.16 -17.81
CA CYS A 106 17.02 -5.14 -18.43
C CYS A 106 16.01 -4.51 -19.40
N LEU A 107 15.90 -3.18 -19.44
CA LEU A 107 14.99 -2.46 -20.36
C LEU A 107 15.56 -2.32 -21.78
N LYS A 108 16.80 -2.75 -22.02
CA LYS A 108 17.48 -2.65 -23.33
C LYS A 108 16.83 -3.49 -24.43
N GLN A 109 15.99 -4.46 -24.09
CA GLN A 109 15.34 -5.37 -25.03
C GLN A 109 13.83 -5.33 -24.75
N TYR A 110 13.10 -4.48 -25.48
CA TYR A 110 11.65 -4.59 -25.59
C TYR A 110 11.31 -5.41 -26.84
N PRO A 111 10.34 -6.34 -26.80
CA PRO A 111 9.40 -6.63 -25.69
C PRO A 111 10.02 -7.38 -24.50
N ILE A 112 9.55 -7.06 -23.28
CA ILE A 112 9.94 -7.77 -22.06
C ILE A 112 9.03 -9.00 -21.91
N GLU A 113 9.40 -10.11 -22.54
CA GLU A 113 8.55 -11.31 -22.59
C GLU A 113 8.38 -11.99 -21.22
N LYS A 114 9.39 -11.87 -20.34
CA LYS A 114 9.43 -12.59 -19.05
C LYS A 114 9.83 -11.70 -17.87
N PRO A 115 8.95 -10.82 -17.39
CA PRO A 115 9.26 -9.94 -16.25
C PRO A 115 9.59 -10.67 -14.94
N ARG A 116 9.22 -11.95 -14.79
CA ARG A 116 9.59 -12.74 -13.61
C ARG A 116 11.01 -13.32 -13.68
N GLU A 117 11.58 -13.40 -14.87
CA GLU A 117 12.97 -13.83 -15.11
C GLU A 117 13.91 -12.63 -15.23
N THR A 118 13.37 -11.40 -15.18
CA THR A 118 14.14 -10.17 -15.20
C THR A 118 14.62 -9.78 -13.81
N THR A 119 15.69 -8.99 -13.76
CA THR A 119 16.12 -8.40 -12.48
C THR A 119 15.10 -7.34 -12.08
N ALA A 120 14.43 -7.57 -10.95
CA ALA A 120 13.42 -6.67 -10.44
C ALA A 120 13.57 -6.47 -8.93
N TYR A 121 13.09 -5.33 -8.46
CA TYR A 121 13.22 -4.86 -7.09
C TYR A 121 11.83 -4.57 -6.52
N CYS A 122 11.44 -5.31 -5.47
CA CYS A 122 10.19 -5.10 -4.77
C CYS A 122 10.16 -3.69 -4.18
N VAL A 123 9.12 -2.94 -4.51
CA VAL A 123 8.94 -1.55 -4.07
C VAL A 123 8.95 -1.46 -2.54
N LYS A 124 8.40 -2.46 -1.84
CA LYS A 124 8.42 -2.52 -0.36
C LYS A 124 9.84 -2.44 0.22
N ASN A 125 10.85 -2.97 -0.47
CA ASN A 125 12.25 -2.97 -0.01
C ASN A 125 12.93 -1.59 -0.16
N MET A 126 12.32 -0.69 -0.92
CA MET A 126 12.80 0.68 -1.12
C MET A 126 12.31 1.63 -0.03
N ARG A 127 11.49 1.16 0.93
CA ARG A 127 10.81 2.04 1.89
C ARG A 127 11.77 2.54 2.95
N GLY A 128 11.73 3.86 3.21
CA GLY A 128 12.63 4.52 4.16
C GLY A 128 14.11 4.50 3.74
N ARG A 129 14.38 4.23 2.46
CA ARG A 129 15.73 4.22 1.88
C ARG A 129 16.07 5.60 1.35
N LYS A 130 17.31 6.01 1.56
CA LYS A 130 17.85 7.26 1.02
C LYS A 130 18.41 7.04 -0.39
N LYS A 131 18.65 8.15 -1.10
CA LYS A 131 19.21 8.19 -2.47
C LYS A 131 20.39 7.25 -2.72
N ASP A 132 21.33 7.18 -1.77
CA ASP A 132 22.57 6.41 -1.88
C ASP A 132 22.51 5.02 -1.23
N ASP A 133 21.36 4.66 -0.65
CA ASP A 133 21.16 3.33 -0.07
C ASP A 133 21.11 2.26 -1.16
N TYR A 134 21.51 1.05 -0.77
CA TYR A 134 21.50 -0.10 -1.68
C TYR A 134 20.26 -0.96 -1.46
N VAL A 135 19.66 -1.40 -2.56
CA VAL A 135 18.52 -2.32 -2.61
C VAL A 135 18.97 -3.65 -3.24
N TYR A 136 18.48 -4.75 -2.68
CA TYR A 136 18.71 -6.09 -3.22
C TYR A 136 17.62 -6.46 -4.23
N PRO A 137 17.96 -7.15 -5.32
CA PRO A 137 16.97 -7.70 -6.23
C PRO A 137 16.07 -8.71 -5.50
N THR A 138 14.79 -8.75 -5.84
CA THR A 138 13.81 -9.65 -5.21
C THR A 138 14.07 -11.10 -5.55
N TYR A 139 14.38 -11.38 -6.81
CA TYR A 139 14.73 -12.71 -7.29
C TYR A 139 16.22 -12.67 -7.64
N PRO A 140 17.10 -13.07 -6.72
CA PRO A 140 18.54 -13.04 -6.98
C PRO A 140 18.88 -14.08 -8.04
N THR A 141 19.38 -13.63 -9.19
CA THR A 141 20.20 -14.50 -10.04
C THR A 141 21.62 -14.52 -9.45
N PHE A 142 22.34 -15.63 -9.60
CA PHE A 142 23.65 -15.89 -8.98
C PHE A 142 24.75 -14.85 -9.28
N THR A 143 24.47 -13.82 -10.08
CA THR A 143 25.47 -12.88 -10.66
C THR A 143 25.23 -11.40 -10.35
N ILE A 144 24.14 -11.00 -9.67
CA ILE A 144 23.78 -9.57 -9.57
C ILE A 144 23.92 -9.02 -8.14
N LYS A 145 24.78 -8.00 -8.03
CA LYS A 145 25.06 -7.25 -6.80
C LYS A 145 23.95 -6.25 -6.51
N ARG A 146 23.74 -5.96 -5.22
CA ARG A 146 22.89 -4.84 -4.72
C ARG A 146 23.11 -3.56 -5.54
N LYS A 147 22.05 -2.79 -5.78
CA LYS A 147 22.10 -1.57 -6.62
C LYS A 147 21.69 -0.35 -5.81
N ARG A 148 22.34 0.80 -6.06
CA ARG A 148 21.95 2.07 -5.42
C ARG A 148 20.55 2.44 -5.86
N LEU A 149 19.73 2.95 -4.94
CA LEU A 149 18.36 3.35 -5.22
C LEU A 149 18.29 4.42 -6.32
N SER A 150 19.22 5.38 -6.30
CA SER A 150 19.39 6.37 -7.36
C SER A 150 19.73 5.79 -8.74
N ASN A 151 20.33 4.61 -8.82
CA ASN A 151 20.56 3.95 -10.12
C ASN A 151 19.31 3.22 -10.63
N LEU A 152 18.30 3.01 -9.77
CA LEU A 152 17.01 2.41 -10.14
C LEU A 152 15.97 3.48 -10.49
N LEU A 153 15.98 4.60 -9.76
CA LEU A 153 15.05 5.71 -9.92
C LEU A 153 15.82 7.04 -10.09
N PRO A 154 16.60 7.21 -11.19
CA PRO A 154 17.56 8.33 -11.34
C PRO A 154 16.93 9.73 -11.29
N HIS A 155 15.69 9.86 -11.73
CA HIS A 155 14.98 11.14 -11.79
C HIS A 155 14.02 11.36 -10.62
N GLU A 156 14.06 10.52 -9.58
CA GLU A 156 13.15 10.68 -8.45
C GLU A 156 13.41 12.00 -7.69
N PRO A 157 12.41 12.89 -7.59
CA PRO A 157 12.58 14.20 -6.95
C PRO A 157 12.65 14.11 -5.43
N ASP A 158 12.04 13.06 -4.86
CA ASP A 158 11.89 12.87 -3.41
C ASP A 158 12.10 11.40 -3.04
N TYR A 159 13.27 11.11 -2.46
CA TYR A 159 13.62 9.74 -2.04
C TYR A 159 12.94 9.33 -0.73
N ASP A 160 12.47 10.28 0.06
CA ASP A 160 11.71 10.00 1.28
C ASP A 160 10.25 9.63 0.94
N ASN A 161 9.73 10.11 -0.20
CA ASN A 161 8.39 9.81 -0.70
C ASN A 161 8.40 9.37 -2.18
N LEU A 162 9.00 8.19 -2.44
CA LEU A 162 9.15 7.67 -3.80
C LEU A 162 7.81 7.59 -4.54
N SER A 163 7.78 8.12 -5.76
CA SER A 163 6.62 8.11 -6.65
C SER A 163 6.09 6.70 -6.98
N VAL A 164 6.95 5.68 -6.89
CA VAL A 164 6.57 4.28 -7.09
C VAL A 164 5.61 3.73 -6.03
N TYR A 165 5.41 4.41 -4.90
CA TYR A 165 4.43 4.01 -3.89
C TYR A 165 2.99 4.44 -4.22
N GLY A 166 2.78 5.22 -5.28
CA GLY A 166 1.45 5.78 -5.54
C GLY A 166 0.96 6.67 -4.38
N LYS A 167 1.85 7.27 -3.59
CA LYS A 167 1.50 8.09 -2.40
C LYS A 167 2.03 9.54 -2.55
N VAL A 168 1.24 10.51 -2.09
CA VAL A 168 1.74 11.76 -1.50
C VAL A 168 1.25 11.69 -0.06
N PHE A 169 2.13 11.36 0.88
CA PHE A 169 1.79 11.39 2.30
C PHE A 169 2.93 12.08 3.03
N LYS A 170 2.66 13.29 3.56
CA LYS A 170 3.30 13.70 4.80
C LYS A 170 2.71 12.79 5.89
N GLY A 171 3.54 11.95 6.50
CA GLY A 171 3.21 11.34 7.80
C GLY A 171 2.78 9.87 7.84
N GLU A 172 3.31 8.97 7.00
CA GLU A 172 3.12 7.53 7.23
C GLU A 172 4.41 6.72 7.02
N GLN A 173 4.86 6.09 8.10
CA GLN A 173 6.00 5.18 8.14
C GLN A 173 5.49 3.75 8.30
N TYR A 174 5.57 2.93 7.25
CA TYR A 174 5.27 1.50 7.34
C TYR A 174 6.56 0.66 7.40
N CYS A 175 6.52 -0.34 8.28
CA CYS A 175 7.61 -1.21 8.72
C CYS A 175 8.32 -2.00 7.59
N SER A 176 9.64 -2.16 7.76
CA SER A 176 10.46 -3.17 7.06
C SER A 176 10.43 -4.52 7.79
N PRO A 177 10.54 -5.66 7.09
CA PRO A 177 10.87 -6.95 7.69
C PRO A 177 12.36 -7.01 8.04
N ARG A 178 12.71 -7.36 9.28
CA ARG A 178 14.05 -7.85 9.63
C ARG A 178 13.97 -9.34 9.94
N THR A 179 14.86 -10.10 9.30
CA THR A 179 15.23 -11.47 9.63
C THR A 179 15.87 -11.56 11.03
N PRO A 180 15.92 -12.77 11.63
CA PRO A 180 16.07 -12.98 13.06
C PRO A 180 17.49 -12.65 13.51
N GLN A 181 17.63 -11.75 14.49
CA GLN A 181 18.76 -11.79 15.41
C GLN A 181 18.21 -12.19 16.77
N THR A 182 18.63 -13.36 17.19
CA THR A 182 18.51 -13.87 18.56
C THR A 182 19.18 -12.89 19.52
N SER A 183 18.37 -12.18 20.28
CA SER A 183 18.77 -11.64 21.58
C SER A 183 17.52 -11.54 22.44
N ASN A 184 17.47 -12.40 23.46
CA ASN A 184 16.47 -12.36 24.53
C ASN A 184 16.41 -10.95 25.13
N ASP A 185 15.31 -10.22 24.94
CA ASP A 185 14.88 -9.20 25.89
C ASP A 185 13.35 -9.15 25.92
N ASN A 186 12.81 -9.60 27.05
CA ASN A 186 11.39 -9.82 27.30
C ASN A 186 10.75 -8.51 27.77
N ARG A 187 10.69 -7.51 26.89
CA ARG A 187 9.94 -6.27 27.14
C ARG A 187 8.73 -6.22 26.23
N GLN A 188 7.55 -6.37 26.83
CA GLN A 188 6.24 -6.19 26.20
C GLN A 188 6.27 -4.90 25.37
N LYS A 189 6.14 -5.05 24.06
CA LYS A 189 6.24 -3.97 23.09
C LYS A 189 4.96 -3.13 23.18
N GLU A 190 5.08 -1.94 23.76
CA GLU A 190 3.97 -1.01 24.06
C GLU A 190 3.14 -0.63 22.82
N LEU A 191 1.83 -0.44 23.01
CA LEU A 191 0.94 0.15 22.01
C LEU A 191 1.25 1.65 21.85
N SER A 192 1.37 2.15 20.62
CA SER A 192 1.54 3.58 20.29
C SER A 192 0.32 4.13 19.55
N ILE A 193 0.21 5.46 19.46
CA ILE A 193 -0.77 6.16 18.62
C ILE A 193 -0.65 5.70 17.16
N ASP A 194 0.55 5.33 16.72
CA ASP A 194 0.83 4.80 15.37
C ASP A 194 0.13 3.47 15.08
N ASN A 195 -0.45 2.81 16.10
CA ASN A 195 -1.25 1.61 15.94
C ASN A 195 -2.74 1.88 15.69
N LEU A 196 -3.18 3.14 15.64
CA LEU A 196 -4.57 3.52 15.48
C LEU A 196 -5.21 2.89 14.24
N ASP A 197 -4.64 3.11 13.06
CA ASP A 197 -5.17 2.58 11.79
C ASP A 197 -5.21 1.05 11.83
N TYR A 198 -4.17 0.43 12.40
CA TYR A 198 -4.10 -1.02 12.53
C TYR A 198 -5.17 -1.58 13.48
N ILE A 199 -5.47 -0.91 14.60
CA ILE A 199 -6.51 -1.31 15.55
C ILE A 199 -7.89 -1.14 14.90
N VAL A 200 -8.14 -0.01 14.26
CA VAL A 200 -9.42 0.29 13.58
C VAL A 200 -9.65 -0.69 12.43
N ASP A 201 -8.67 -0.88 11.54
CA ASP A 201 -8.74 -1.84 10.43
C ASP A 201 -8.94 -3.28 10.92
N THR A 202 -8.26 -3.67 12.01
CA THR A 202 -8.38 -5.01 12.56
C THR A 202 -9.75 -5.25 13.19
N LEU A 203 -10.29 -4.28 13.93
CA LEU A 203 -11.63 -4.39 14.53
C LEU A 203 -12.70 -4.48 13.43
N ARG A 204 -12.60 -3.65 12.38
CA ARG A 204 -13.55 -3.64 11.25
C ARG A 204 -13.46 -4.89 10.38
N SER A 205 -12.24 -5.38 10.13
CA SER A 205 -12.02 -6.64 9.40
C SER A 205 -12.58 -7.87 10.12
N ASN A 206 -12.83 -7.77 11.42
CA ASN A 206 -13.48 -8.80 12.22
C ASN A 206 -14.96 -8.47 12.54
N HIS A 207 -15.58 -7.56 11.77
CA HIS A 207 -16.99 -7.17 11.91
C HIS A 207 -17.36 -6.55 13.26
N PHE A 208 -16.41 -5.92 13.96
CA PHE A 208 -16.77 -5.07 15.10
C PHE A 208 -17.66 -3.90 14.61
N PRO A 209 -18.85 -3.70 15.17
CA PRO A 209 -19.76 -2.65 14.72
C PRO A 209 -19.31 -1.28 15.23
N ASP A 210 -19.05 -0.34 14.32
CA ASP A 210 -18.57 1.02 14.64
C ASP A 210 -19.46 1.77 15.65
N ARG A 211 -20.75 1.43 15.77
CA ARG A 211 -21.70 2.04 16.71
C ARG A 211 -21.42 1.69 18.18
N ASP A 212 -20.72 0.58 18.45
CA ASP A 212 -20.44 0.10 19.81
C ASP A 212 -19.13 0.73 20.36
N TRP A 213 -18.61 1.78 19.68
CA TRP A 213 -17.38 2.48 20.07
C TRP A 213 -17.43 3.07 21.48
N LYS A 214 -18.59 3.57 21.91
CA LYS A 214 -18.77 4.21 23.23
C LYS A 214 -18.67 3.18 24.36
N GLU A 215 -19.30 2.02 24.16
CA GLU A 215 -19.22 0.89 25.09
C GLU A 215 -17.79 0.33 25.18
N LEU A 216 -17.11 0.21 24.03
CA LEU A 216 -15.70 -0.17 24.00
C LEU A 216 -14.81 0.84 24.73
N GLY A 217 -15.01 2.14 24.49
CA GLY A 217 -14.29 3.22 25.17
C GLY A 217 -14.41 3.15 26.70
N HIS A 218 -15.62 2.86 27.19
CA HIS A 218 -15.88 2.65 28.62
C HIS A 218 -15.15 1.41 29.16
N HIS A 219 -15.15 0.29 28.43
CA HIS A 219 -14.39 -0.91 28.83
C HIS A 219 -12.87 -0.73 28.76
N LEU A 220 -12.39 0.19 27.93
CA LEU A 220 -11.00 0.67 27.89
C LEU A 220 -10.68 1.68 29.00
N GLY A 221 -11.68 2.01 29.83
CA GLY A 221 -11.58 2.85 31.01
C GLY A 221 -11.54 4.35 30.73
N LEU A 222 -12.01 4.80 29.55
CA LEU A 222 -12.26 6.23 29.30
C LEU A 222 -13.44 6.67 30.18
N ASP A 223 -13.33 7.84 30.79
CA ASP A 223 -14.42 8.42 31.58
C ASP A 223 -15.58 8.88 30.69
N ASP A 224 -16.78 8.91 31.26
CA ASP A 224 -18.00 9.25 30.54
C ASP A 224 -17.96 10.68 29.97
N ALA A 225 -17.29 11.62 30.65
CA ALA A 225 -17.14 12.99 30.16
C ALA A 225 -16.33 13.03 28.86
N THR A 226 -15.22 12.29 28.79
CA THR A 226 -14.41 12.15 27.57
C THR A 226 -15.18 11.48 26.42
N LEU A 227 -16.04 10.51 26.72
CA LEU A 227 -16.86 9.84 25.71
C LEU A 227 -17.99 10.74 25.20
N ASP A 228 -18.64 11.49 26.09
CA ASP A 228 -19.68 12.45 25.73
C ASP A 228 -19.11 13.60 24.89
N ASP A 229 -17.91 14.09 25.22
CA ASP A 229 -17.17 15.08 24.42
C ASP A 229 -16.85 14.60 22.99
N ILE A 230 -16.67 13.28 22.80
CA ILE A 230 -16.49 12.69 21.46
C ILE A 230 -17.83 12.56 20.73
N ASP A 231 -18.90 12.24 21.47
CA ASP A 231 -20.23 12.02 20.91
C ASP A 231 -20.84 13.30 20.33
N VAL A 232 -20.66 14.42 21.04
CA VAL A 232 -21.16 15.75 20.69
C VAL A 232 -20.22 16.58 19.80
N ASP A 233 -19.03 16.06 19.45
CA ASP A 233 -18.12 16.79 18.57
C ASP A 233 -18.70 16.90 17.15
N GLU A 234 -19.10 18.11 16.78
CA GLU A 234 -19.70 18.43 15.47
C GLU A 234 -18.78 18.11 14.28
N ARG A 235 -17.47 17.90 14.51
CA ARG A 235 -16.53 17.44 13.49
C ARG A 235 -16.68 15.94 13.16
N CYS A 236 -17.34 15.16 14.02
CA CYS A 236 -17.61 13.74 13.80
C CYS A 236 -19.00 13.55 13.21
N ARG A 237 -19.07 13.30 11.89
CA ARG A 237 -20.31 13.11 11.13
C ARG A 237 -20.76 11.65 11.10
N THR A 238 -19.87 10.72 11.42
CA THR A 238 -20.10 9.26 11.35
C THR A 238 -19.72 8.56 12.65
N PHE A 239 -20.24 7.34 12.87
CA PHE A 239 -19.79 6.49 13.99
C PHE A 239 -18.33 6.07 13.85
N LEU A 240 -17.81 5.97 12.61
CA LEU A 240 -16.41 5.66 12.34
C LEU A 240 -15.47 6.76 12.84
N GLU A 241 -15.79 8.03 12.55
CA GLU A 241 -14.96 9.16 13.02
C GLU A 241 -14.95 9.26 14.56
N ARG A 242 -16.10 8.98 15.21
CA ARG A 242 -16.19 8.90 16.68
C ARG A 242 -15.36 7.74 17.22
N PHE A 243 -15.42 6.59 16.55
CA PHE A 243 -14.64 5.40 16.90
C PHE A 243 -13.12 5.61 16.76
N GLU A 244 -12.65 6.18 15.64
CA GLU A 244 -11.25 6.55 15.42
C GLU A 244 -10.77 7.54 16.48
N LYS A 245 -11.58 8.56 16.79
CA LYS A 245 -11.28 9.54 17.83
C LYS A 245 -11.22 8.91 19.22
N CYS A 246 -12.13 7.98 19.53
CA CYS A 246 -12.11 7.21 20.78
C CYS A 246 -10.84 6.38 20.94
N MET A 247 -10.46 5.62 19.90
CA MET A 247 -9.23 4.83 19.91
C MET A 247 -7.99 5.71 20.02
N HIS A 248 -7.96 6.85 19.33
CA HIS A 248 -6.88 7.81 19.42
C HIS A 248 -6.73 8.39 20.84
N THR A 249 -7.84 8.73 21.49
CA THR A 249 -7.85 9.22 22.88
C THR A 249 -7.37 8.14 23.86
N TRP A 250 -7.81 6.89 23.69
CA TRP A 250 -7.32 5.77 24.49
C TRP A 250 -5.81 5.53 24.29
N LEU A 251 -5.32 5.56 23.04
CA LEU A 251 -3.90 5.40 22.70
C LEU A 251 -3.00 6.54 23.19
N LYS A 252 -3.56 7.66 23.67
CA LYS A 252 -2.77 8.71 24.34
C LYS A 252 -2.48 8.39 25.81
N ARG A 253 -3.18 7.46 26.43
CA ARG A 253 -2.99 7.09 27.84
C ARG A 253 -1.74 6.23 28.03
N GLU A 254 -1.23 6.19 29.27
CA GLU A 254 -0.06 5.39 29.63
C GLU A 254 -0.41 3.89 29.80
N ALA A 255 -1.63 3.56 30.20
CA ALA A 255 -2.09 2.17 30.46
C ALA A 255 -2.55 1.39 29.20
N LYS A 256 -2.02 1.72 28.02
CA LYS A 256 -2.42 1.11 26.74
C LYS A 256 -1.65 -0.18 26.45
N SER A 257 -2.36 -1.30 26.29
CA SER A 257 -1.75 -2.57 25.90
C SER A 257 -2.70 -3.42 25.07
N TRP A 258 -2.14 -4.34 24.28
CA TRP A 258 -2.95 -5.33 23.56
C TRP A 258 -3.81 -6.17 24.50
N LYS A 259 -3.29 -6.42 25.72
CA LYS A 259 -4.00 -7.14 26.77
C LYS A 259 -5.25 -6.40 27.23
N THR A 260 -5.15 -5.08 27.49
CA THR A 260 -6.31 -4.29 27.93
C THR A 260 -7.38 -4.19 26.85
N LEU A 261 -6.99 -4.13 25.57
CA LEU A 261 -7.93 -4.20 24.45
C LEU A 261 -8.63 -5.56 24.33
N VAL A 262 -7.88 -6.66 24.42
CA VAL A 262 -8.43 -8.02 24.36
C VAL A 262 -9.38 -8.29 25.54
N GLU A 263 -9.03 -7.83 26.74
CA GLU A 263 -9.91 -7.93 27.91
C GLU A 263 -11.19 -7.11 27.76
N ALA A 264 -11.11 -5.89 27.22
CA ALA A 264 -12.29 -5.07 26.93
C ALA A 264 -13.23 -5.75 25.93
N LEU A 265 -12.69 -6.29 24.84
CA LEU A 265 -13.47 -7.01 23.82
C LEU A 265 -14.10 -8.29 24.36
N ASN A 266 -13.40 -9.03 25.22
CA ASN A 266 -13.96 -10.21 25.89
C ASN A 266 -15.13 -9.84 26.82
N LYS A 267 -15.05 -8.69 27.51
CA LYS A 267 -16.13 -8.18 28.37
C LYS A 267 -17.37 -7.77 27.57
N MET A 268 -17.18 -7.24 26.36
CA MET A 268 -18.27 -6.93 25.41
C MET A 268 -18.85 -8.16 24.69
N GLY A 269 -18.37 -9.37 24.99
CA GLY A 269 -18.81 -10.60 24.30
C GLY A 269 -18.23 -10.78 22.89
N GLN A 270 -17.32 -9.91 22.45
CA GLN A 270 -16.65 -9.94 21.13
C GLN A 270 -15.48 -10.94 21.12
N LYS A 271 -15.76 -12.20 21.50
CA LYS A 271 -14.74 -13.25 21.71
C LYS A 271 -13.98 -13.62 20.44
N GLU A 272 -14.64 -13.63 19.28
CA GLU A 272 -14.00 -13.93 17.99
C GLU A 272 -13.04 -12.80 17.55
N VAL A 273 -13.43 -11.54 17.79
CA VAL A 273 -12.58 -10.36 17.55
C VAL A 273 -11.36 -10.37 18.47
N ALA A 274 -11.59 -10.65 19.76
CA ALA A 274 -10.54 -10.79 20.75
C ALA A 274 -9.53 -11.90 20.36
N LYS A 275 -10.02 -13.08 19.97
CA LYS A 275 -9.21 -14.21 19.51
C LYS A 275 -8.41 -13.89 18.24
N SER A 276 -9.02 -13.19 17.28
CA SER A 276 -8.34 -12.73 16.06
C SER A 276 -7.20 -11.76 16.39
N ILE A 277 -7.43 -10.80 17.28
CA ILE A 277 -6.39 -9.87 17.76
C ILE A 277 -5.28 -10.63 18.49
N THR A 278 -5.61 -11.53 19.42
CA THR A 278 -4.61 -12.36 20.12
C THR A 278 -3.78 -13.21 19.17
N SER A 279 -4.40 -13.85 18.16
CA SER A 279 -3.68 -14.65 17.17
C SER A 279 -2.73 -13.81 16.31
N LYS A 280 -3.17 -12.60 15.92
CA LYS A 280 -2.37 -11.66 15.15
C LYS A 280 -1.23 -11.06 15.97
N THR A 281 -1.46 -10.71 17.23
CA THR A 281 -0.42 -10.17 18.13
C THR A 281 0.60 -11.23 18.54
N LEU A 282 0.19 -12.49 18.73
CA LEU A 282 1.09 -13.64 18.88
C LEU A 282 1.93 -13.88 17.62
N SER A 283 1.31 -13.84 16.43
CA SER A 283 2.04 -14.01 15.16
C SER A 283 3.02 -12.87 14.86
N ALA A 284 2.80 -11.70 15.44
CA ALA A 284 3.64 -10.52 15.28
C ALA A 284 4.60 -10.26 16.47
N GLY A 285 4.66 -11.19 17.45
CA GLY A 285 5.63 -11.18 18.55
C GLY A 285 5.41 -10.08 19.60
N TYR A 286 4.16 -9.71 19.88
CA TYR A 286 3.80 -8.67 20.87
C TYR A 286 3.51 -9.21 22.28
N TYR A 287 3.67 -10.52 22.50
CA TYR A 287 3.48 -11.21 23.79
C TYR A 287 4.71 -12.00 24.18
#